data_AF-A0A6G7IZK2-F1
#
_entry.id   AF-A0A6G7IZK2-F1
#
_cell.length_a   1.000
_cell.length_b   1.000
_cell.length_c   1.000
_cell.angle_alpha   90.00
_cell.angle_beta   90.00
_cell.angle_gamma   90.00
#
_symmetry.space_group_name_H-M   'P 1'
#
loop_
_entity.id
_entity.type
_entity.pdbx_description
1 polymer ?
#
loop_
_entity_poly.entity_id
_entity_poly.type
_entity_poly.pdbx_seq_one_letter_code
_entity_poly.pdbx_strand_id
1 'polypeptide(L)'
;MFRKIDKSANNRITNPNRELLKKQVKTLHRKLKKKDDITTYYVIESDTNKGGKYHTHLLIKYNNQENLYNGLSRFIGGTTWEEKDWGLDTLKTCKGTFGEVDVHPIHDEVEFMRYMDKKEMIEKPLI
;
A
#
# COMPACT_ATOMS: atom_id res chain seq x y z
N MET A 1 -4.24 -0.92 -1.67
CA MET A 1 -3.63 0.39 -1.98
C MET A 1 -3.22 1.06 -0.69
N PHE A 2 -2.14 1.85 -0.66
CA PHE A 2 -1.89 2.76 0.46
C PHE A 2 -1.62 4.18 0.00
N ARG A 3 -1.91 5.13 0.89
CA ARG A 3 -1.48 6.53 0.81
C ARG A 3 -0.64 6.84 2.02
N LYS A 4 0.53 7.40 1.78
CA LYS A 4 1.50 7.71 2.82
C LYS A 4 1.69 9.21 2.92
N ILE A 5 1.79 9.70 4.14
CA ILE A 5 2.20 11.07 4.45
C ILE A 5 3.43 11.04 5.34
N ASP A 6 4.29 12.03 5.18
CA ASP A 6 5.38 12.29 6.11
C ASP A 6 4.93 13.40 7.08
N LYS A 7 5.09 13.15 8.37
CA LYS A 7 4.89 14.15 9.43
C LYS A 7 6.24 14.54 10.00
N SER A 8 6.55 15.83 9.98
CA SER A 8 7.75 16.35 10.66
C SER A 8 7.53 16.47 12.17
N ALA A 9 8.61 16.73 12.92
CA ALA A 9 8.56 16.96 14.37
C ALA A 9 7.58 18.09 14.78
N ASN A 10 7.31 19.05 13.88
CA ASN A 10 6.39 20.16 14.13
C ASN A 10 4.97 19.86 13.61
N ASN A 11 4.60 18.60 13.42
CA ASN A 11 3.33 18.15 12.82
C ASN A 11 3.05 18.67 11.40
N ARG A 12 4.05 19.20 10.69
CA ARG A 12 3.88 19.60 9.29
C ARG A 12 3.71 18.34 8.44
N ILE A 13 2.64 18.31 7.66
CA ILE A 13 2.32 17.21 6.74
C ILE A 13 2.93 17.51 5.37
N THR A 14 3.71 16.58 4.85
CA THR A 14 4.24 16.62 3.49
C THR A 14 3.91 15.33 2.74
N ASN A 15 3.63 15.45 1.44
CA ASN A 15 3.44 14.28 0.60
C ASN A 15 4.82 13.75 0.18
N PRO A 16 5.11 12.46 0.38
CA PRO A 16 6.34 11.87 -0.11
C PRO A 16 6.36 11.91 -1.64
N ASN A 17 7.52 12.21 -2.21
CA ASN A 17 7.73 12.10 -3.65
C ASN A 17 7.87 10.62 -4.07
N ARG A 18 7.85 10.36 -5.38
CA ARG A 18 7.93 9.01 -5.95
C ARG A 18 9.14 8.22 -5.46
N GLU A 19 10.33 8.83 -5.41
CA GLU A 19 11.56 8.17 -4.98
C GLU A 19 11.55 7.77 -3.50
N LEU A 20 10.98 8.62 -2.64
CA LEU A 20 10.81 8.31 -1.23
C LEU A 20 9.80 7.17 -1.04
N LEU A 21 8.69 7.18 -1.78
CA LEU A 21 7.71 6.09 -1.77
C LEU A 21 8.34 4.76 -2.20
N LYS A 22 9.17 4.72 -3.25
CA LYS A 22 9.91 3.51 -3.64
C LYS A 22 10.76 2.98 -2.49
N LYS A 23 11.50 3.85 -1.78
CA LYS A 23 12.30 3.46 -0.61
C LYS A 23 11.44 2.93 0.54
N GLN A 24 10.28 3.55 0.78
CA GLN A 24 9.33 3.14 1.80
C GLN A 24 8.70 1.77 1.48
N VAL A 25 8.31 1.50 0.22
CA VAL A 25 7.82 0.19 -0.22
C VAL A 25 8.88 -0.90 -0.06
N LYS A 26 10.13 -0.64 -0.47
CA LYS A 26 11.24 -1.59 -0.25
C LYS A 26 11.46 -1.88 1.23
N THR A 27 11.31 -0.87 2.08
CA THR A 27 11.42 -1.03 3.53
C THR A 27 10.25 -1.83 4.11
N LEU A 28 9.03 -1.57 3.65
CA LEU A 28 7.83 -2.34 4.00
C LEU A 28 8.03 -3.82 3.65
N HIS A 29 8.38 -4.11 2.39
CA HIS A 29 8.63 -5.48 1.93
C HIS A 29 9.68 -6.19 2.79
N ARG A 30 10.84 -5.58 3.03
CA ARG A 30 11.88 -6.16 3.91
C ARG A 30 11.37 -6.45 5.32
N LYS A 31 10.48 -5.62 5.87
CA LYS A 31 9.92 -5.82 7.21
C LYS A 31 8.90 -6.95 7.23
N LEU A 32 8.02 -7.03 6.23
CA LEU A 32 7.06 -8.10 6.07
C LEU A 32 7.77 -9.46 5.87
N LYS A 33 8.81 -9.50 5.02
CA LYS A 33 9.60 -10.70 4.72
C LYS A 33 10.35 -11.30 5.92
N LYS A 34 10.55 -10.52 6.99
CA LYS A 34 11.13 -11.04 8.25
C LYS A 34 10.20 -12.01 8.99
N LYS A 35 8.90 -11.99 8.66
CA LYS A 35 7.89 -12.80 9.33
C LYS A 35 7.41 -13.94 8.44
N ASP A 36 7.36 -13.72 7.13
CA ASP A 36 6.79 -14.65 6.16
C ASP A 36 7.53 -14.62 4.83
N ASP A 37 7.30 -15.65 4.01
CA ASP A 37 7.65 -15.61 2.59
C ASP A 37 6.58 -14.82 1.82
N ILE A 38 7.00 -13.76 1.15
CA ILE A 38 6.11 -12.85 0.43
C ILE A 38 6.74 -12.43 -0.88
N THR A 39 5.91 -12.18 -1.88
CA THR A 39 6.30 -11.46 -3.10
C THR A 39 5.47 -10.20 -3.22
N THR A 40 6.09 -9.08 -3.57
CA THR A 40 5.40 -7.79 -3.69
C THR A 40 5.61 -7.19 -5.07
N TYR A 41 4.53 -7.01 -5.82
CA TYR A 41 4.47 -6.16 -7.00
C TYR A 41 3.88 -4.82 -6.58
N TYR A 42 4.38 -3.72 -7.14
CA TYR A 42 3.85 -2.41 -6.80
C TYR A 42 3.94 -1.42 -7.96
N VAL A 43 3.03 -0.44 -7.93
CA VAL A 43 3.05 0.72 -8.82
C VAL A 43 2.71 1.98 -8.02
N ILE A 44 3.37 3.09 -8.36
CA ILE A 44 3.14 4.40 -7.73
C ILE A 44 2.46 5.30 -8.75
N GLU A 45 1.21 5.66 -8.48
CA GLU A 45 0.37 6.46 -9.36
C GLU A 45 0.23 7.88 -8.82
N SER A 46 0.27 8.86 -9.73
CA SER A 46 -0.05 10.25 -9.38
C SER A 46 -1.56 10.44 -9.30
N ASP A 47 -2.02 11.14 -8.27
CA ASP A 47 -3.38 11.64 -8.22
C ASP A 47 -3.48 12.86 -9.13
N THR A 48 -3.87 12.64 -10.38
CA THR A 48 -4.02 13.69 -11.42
C THR A 48 -4.84 14.89 -10.96
N ASN A 49 -5.83 14.68 -10.08
CA ASN A 49 -6.71 15.74 -9.56
C ASN A 49 -6.30 16.31 -8.18
N LYS A 50 -5.16 15.89 -7.59
CA LYS A 50 -4.76 16.29 -6.23
C LYS A 50 -3.38 16.96 -6.14
N GLY A 51 -2.88 17.53 -7.23
CA GLY A 51 -1.73 18.43 -7.20
C GLY A 51 -0.41 17.77 -6.78
N GLY A 52 -0.08 16.60 -7.33
CA GLY A 52 1.19 15.93 -7.10
C GLY A 52 1.22 14.99 -5.89
N LYS A 53 0.05 14.59 -5.37
CA LYS A 53 -0.06 13.47 -4.42
C LYS A 53 0.11 12.16 -5.16
N TYR A 54 0.60 11.15 -4.44
CA TYR A 54 0.76 9.81 -4.97
C TYR A 54 -0.01 8.81 -4.11
N HIS A 55 -0.44 7.72 -4.72
CA HIS A 55 -0.85 6.51 -4.03
C HIS A 55 -0.10 5.32 -4.60
N THR A 56 -0.03 4.25 -3.81
CA THR A 56 0.69 3.04 -4.20
C THR A 56 -0.28 1.86 -4.23
N HIS A 57 -0.39 1.24 -5.38
CA HIS A 57 -1.03 -0.07 -5.51
C HIS A 57 0.01 -1.16 -5.25
N LEU A 58 -0.37 -2.18 -4.50
CA LEU A 58 0.46 -3.34 -4.19
C LEU A 58 -0.37 -4.58 -4.43
N LEU A 59 0.24 -5.54 -5.12
CA LEU A 59 -0.20 -6.92 -5.15
C LEU A 59 0.80 -7.73 -4.32
N ILE A 60 0.34 -8.29 -3.21
CA ILE A 60 1.17 -9.03 -2.27
C ILE A 60 0.70 -10.48 -2.26
N LYS A 61 1.59 -11.40 -2.63
CA LYS A 61 1.42 -12.83 -2.37
C LYS A 61 1.91 -13.11 -0.96
N TYR A 62 1.05 -13.69 -0.13
CA TYR A 62 1.32 -13.93 1.28
C TYR A 62 0.80 -15.31 1.70
N ASN A 63 1.38 -15.87 2.76
CA ASN A 63 0.96 -17.14 3.37
C ASN A 63 0.23 -16.95 4.71
N ASN A 64 0.35 -15.78 5.36
CA ASN A 64 -0.29 -15.46 6.63
C ASN A 64 -0.91 -14.05 6.60
N GLN A 65 -2.25 -13.99 6.68
CA GLN A 65 -3.01 -12.74 6.61
C GLN A 65 -2.75 -11.84 7.83
N GLU A 66 -2.64 -12.41 9.02
CA GLU A 66 -2.48 -11.64 10.26
C GLU A 66 -1.14 -10.90 10.27
N ASN A 67 -0.06 -11.56 9.89
CA ASN A 67 1.26 -10.95 9.78
C ASN A 67 1.27 -9.82 8.75
N LEU A 68 0.62 -10.04 7.59
CA LEU A 68 0.46 -9.01 6.56
C LEU A 68 -0.27 -7.78 7.12
N TYR A 69 -1.44 -7.97 7.72
CA TYR A 69 -2.28 -6.90 8.25
C TYR A 69 -1.57 -6.13 9.37
N ASN A 70 -0.89 -6.84 10.28
CA ASN A 70 -0.08 -6.25 11.33
C ASN A 70 1.11 -5.45 10.77
N GLY A 71 1.73 -5.92 9.69
CA GLY A 71 2.83 -5.19 9.05
C GLY A 71 2.37 -3.94 8.32
N LEU A 72 1.22 -4.02 7.62
CA LEU A 72 0.60 -2.89 6.92
C LEU A 72 0.13 -1.80 7.89
N SER A 73 -0.59 -2.18 8.96
CA SER A 73 -1.07 -1.22 9.96
C SER A 73 0.09 -0.51 10.67
N ARG A 74 1.11 -1.25 11.12
CA ARG A 74 2.34 -0.69 11.71
C ARG A 74 3.06 0.23 10.74
N PHE A 75 3.10 -0.13 9.46
CA PHE A 75 3.73 0.70 8.43
C PHE A 75 3.08 2.08 8.34
N ILE A 76 1.75 2.19 8.49
CA ILE A 76 1.05 3.49 8.52
C ILE A 76 0.84 4.08 9.92
N GLY A 77 1.33 3.41 10.97
CA GLY A 77 1.17 3.86 12.36
C GLY A 77 -0.30 3.83 12.81
N GLY A 78 -1.03 2.80 12.39
CA GLY A 78 -2.43 2.53 12.70
C GLY A 78 -2.56 1.23 13.49
N THR A 79 -3.71 1.08 14.13
CA THR A 79 -4.00 -0.02 15.07
C THR A 79 -5.31 -0.73 14.82
N THR A 80 -6.23 -0.08 14.10
CA THR A 80 -7.61 -0.55 13.94
C THR A 80 -7.92 -0.77 12.46
N TRP A 81 -8.52 -1.91 12.17
CA TRP A 81 -9.07 -2.23 10.85
C TRP A 81 -10.58 -2.08 10.88
N GLU A 82 -11.12 -1.38 9.89
CA GLU A 82 -12.56 -1.20 9.69
C GLU A 82 -12.95 -1.88 8.38
N GLU A 83 -14.16 -2.43 8.36
CA GLU A 83 -14.78 -2.95 7.14
C GLU A 83 -15.65 -1.86 6.52
N LYS A 84 -15.63 -1.78 5.19
CA LYS A 84 -16.43 -0.82 4.44
C LYS A 84 -16.99 -1.46 3.18
N ASP A 85 -18.27 -1.23 2.94
CA ASP A 85 -18.94 -1.73 1.74
C ASP A 85 -18.34 -1.08 0.49
N TRP A 86 -18.10 -1.91 -0.51
CA TRP A 86 -17.54 -1.53 -1.80
C TRP A 86 -18.27 -2.25 -2.93
N GLY A 87 -19.44 -1.73 -3.32
CA GLY A 87 -20.27 -2.35 -4.33
C GLY A 87 -20.81 -3.70 -3.83
N LEU A 88 -20.38 -4.78 -4.47
CA LEU A 88 -20.74 -6.16 -4.08
C LEU A 88 -19.73 -6.79 -3.11
N ASP A 89 -18.64 -6.09 -2.79
CA ASP A 89 -17.55 -6.59 -1.94
C ASP A 89 -17.40 -5.79 -0.65
N THR A 90 -16.60 -6.33 0.27
CA THR A 90 -16.17 -5.64 1.49
C THR A 90 -14.68 -5.32 1.42
N LEU A 91 -14.32 -4.05 1.58
CA LEU A 91 -12.93 -3.62 1.70
C LEU A 91 -12.54 -3.50 3.18
N LYS A 92 -11.27 -3.80 3.49
CA LYS A 92 -10.70 -3.55 4.83
C LYS A 92 -9.80 -2.34 4.77
N THR A 93 -10.10 -1.32 5.57
CA THR A 93 -9.32 -0.08 5.65
C THR A 93 -8.65 0.04 7.01
N CYS A 94 -7.41 0.53 7.02
CA CYS A 94 -6.70 0.93 8.24
C CYS A 94 -6.18 2.35 8.08
N LYS A 95 -6.59 3.23 9.00
CA LYS A 95 -6.07 4.60 9.09
C LYS A 95 -5.08 4.70 10.24
N GLY A 96 -4.02 5.47 10.02
CA GLY A 96 -2.96 5.63 10.99
C GLY A 96 -2.30 6.99 10.91
N THR A 97 -1.38 7.22 11.84
CA THR A 97 -0.71 8.50 12.03
C THR A 97 -0.06 9.03 10.75
N PHE A 98 0.42 8.12 9.89
CA PHE A 98 1.24 8.41 8.72
C PHE A 98 0.57 8.00 7.39
N GLY A 99 -0.74 7.73 7.38
CA GLY A 99 -1.43 7.38 6.14
C GLY A 99 -2.59 6.41 6.34
N GLU A 100 -3.01 5.82 5.22
CA GLU A 100 -4.11 4.86 5.15
C GLU A 100 -3.76 3.70 4.22
N VAL A 101 -4.30 2.52 4.51
CA VAL A 101 -4.21 1.32 3.68
C VAL A 101 -5.62 0.78 3.45
N ASP A 102 -5.96 0.54 2.19
CA ASP A 102 -7.14 -0.20 1.78
C ASP A 102 -6.71 -1.56 1.23
N VAL A 103 -7.28 -2.65 1.75
CA VAL A 103 -7.09 -4.01 1.25
C VAL A 103 -8.37 -4.43 0.53
N HIS A 104 -8.20 -4.83 -0.72
CA HIS A 104 -9.28 -5.26 -1.60
C HIS A 104 -9.17 -6.76 -1.84
N PRO A 105 -10.29 -7.49 -1.94
CA PRO A 105 -10.26 -8.84 -2.49
C PRO A 105 -9.77 -8.78 -3.94
N ILE A 106 -8.96 -9.77 -4.33
CA ILE A 106 -8.46 -9.92 -5.70
C ILE A 106 -9.02 -11.24 -6.22
N HIS A 107 -9.93 -11.14 -7.18
CA HIS A 107 -10.58 -12.29 -7.81
C HIS A 107 -9.82 -12.79 -9.04
N ASP A 108 -9.12 -11.89 -9.75
CA ASP A 108 -8.28 -12.21 -10.90
C ASP A 108 -6.94 -11.43 -10.78
N GLU A 109 -5.85 -12.18 -10.55
CA GLU A 109 -4.49 -11.63 -10.46
C GLU A 109 -4.04 -10.98 -11.79
N VAL A 110 -4.39 -11.58 -12.92
CA VAL A 110 -3.99 -11.12 -14.25
C VAL A 110 -4.68 -9.81 -14.59
N GLU A 111 -5.97 -9.71 -14.27
CA GLU A 111 -6.72 -8.46 -14.44
C GLU A 111 -6.13 -7.34 -13.59
N PHE A 112 -5.81 -7.62 -12.32
CA PHE A 112 -5.23 -6.62 -11.42
C PHE A 112 -3.83 -6.17 -11.88
N MET A 113 -3.00 -7.10 -12.34
CA MET A 113 -1.69 -6.76 -12.94
C MET A 113 -1.86 -5.90 -14.19
N ARG A 114 -2.81 -6.21 -15.08
CA ARG A 114 -3.10 -5.36 -16.25
C ARG A 114 -3.60 -3.97 -15.85
N TYR A 115 -4.41 -3.89 -14.81
CA TYR A 115 -4.87 -2.60 -14.26
C TYR A 115 -3.69 -1.75 -13.77
N MET A 116 -2.80 -2.33 -12.96
CA MET A 116 -1.63 -1.64 -12.45
C MET A 116 -0.72 -1.16 -13.59
N ASP A 117 -0.44 -2.02 -14.57
CA ASP A 117 0.45 -1.72 -15.69
C ASP A 117 -0.11 -0.68 -16.67
N LYS A 118 -1.43 -0.66 -16.88
CA LYS A 118 -2.10 0.31 -17.75
C LYS A 118 -1.94 1.75 -17.24
N LYS A 119 -1.86 1.94 -15.93
CA LYS A 119 -1.77 3.26 -15.31
C LYS A 119 -0.33 3.76 -15.28
N GLU A 120 0.57 2.91 -14.83
CA GLU A 120 2.00 3.19 -14.67
C GLU A 120 2.75 1.84 -14.76
N MET A 121 3.99 1.84 -15.26
CA MET A 121 4.75 0.58 -15.39
C MET A 121 5.00 -0.07 -14.03
N ILE A 122 4.66 -1.37 -13.91
CA ILE A 122 4.92 -2.15 -12.68
C ILE A 122 6.42 -2.24 -12.44
N GLU A 123 6.82 -1.96 -11.20
CA GLU A 123 8.22 -2.11 -10.78
C GLU A 123 8.59 -3.59 -10.64
N LYS A 124 9.88 -3.92 -10.81
CA LYS A 124 10.35 -5.30 -10.65
C LYS A 124 9.88 -5.88 -9.30
N PRO A 125 9.36 -7.12 -9.29
CA PRO A 125 8.86 -7.73 -8.06
C PRO A 125 9.95 -7.76 -7.00
N LEU A 126 9.56 -7.44 -5.78
CA LEU A 126 10.38 -7.62 -4.60
C LEU A 126 10.16 -9.04 -4.09
N ILE A 127 11.25 -9.81 -4.04
CA ILE A 127 11.27 -11.21 -3.62
C ILE A 127 11.90 -11.34 -2.26
#